data_AF-A0A968XR51-F1
#
_entry.id   AF-A0A968XR51-F1
#
_cell.length_a   1.000
_cell.length_b   1.000
_cell.length_c   1.000
_cell.angle_alpha   90.00
_cell.angle_beta   90.00
_cell.angle_gamma   90.00
#
_symmetry.space_group_name_H-M   'P 1'
#
loop_
_entity.id
_entity.type
_entity.pdbx_description
1 polymer ?
#
loop_
_entity_poly.entity_id
_entity_poly.type
_entity_poly.pdbx_seq_one_letter_code
_entity_poly.pdbx_strand_id
1 'polypeptide(L)'
;MIDARSVVPQHRQRIILVGFKPGRAFEFPEFPAEGPKLASILDAEAQPVRGEIFVEAAQKKIPKLRQERHLLWMANTYTQIYIQVVFAVEGRQSLIAPEHNDELQKYITGIVSAQKHKLIAINNLPDHLHLLVGLRPDAALSELVRDIKANSSQFINEKRWVLGRFSWQEGFGAFSYSRSQLGAVIRYIKNQQKHHARKSFLDEYTALLDKFEVEYDQRYIFKPIDG
;
A
#
# COMPACT_ATOMS: atom_id res chain seq x y z
N MET A 1 -26.40 3.74 -1.84
CA MET A 1 -25.39 4.45 -1.04
C MET A 1 -25.48 3.86 0.35
N ILE A 2 -24.55 2.97 0.72
CA ILE A 2 -24.53 2.40 2.08
C ILE A 2 -23.72 3.39 2.91
N ASP A 3 -24.42 4.17 3.73
CA ASP A 3 -23.85 5.15 4.63
C ASP A 3 -23.43 4.43 5.93
N ALA A 4 -22.12 4.27 6.11
CA ALA A 4 -21.51 3.65 7.28
C ALA A 4 -20.98 4.68 8.30
N ARG A 5 -21.51 5.93 8.30
CA ARG A 5 -21.08 7.02 9.20
C ARG A 5 -21.13 6.68 10.70
N SER A 6 -21.90 5.68 11.12
CA SER A 6 -22.13 5.39 12.54
C SER A 6 -21.35 4.19 13.12
N VAL A 7 -20.57 3.45 12.32
CA VAL A 7 -20.01 2.14 12.76
C VAL A 7 -18.49 2.01 12.66
N VAL A 8 -17.74 3.10 12.46
CA VAL A 8 -16.28 3.02 12.23
C VAL A 8 -15.48 3.60 13.42
N PRO A 9 -14.91 2.76 14.31
CA PRO A 9 -14.07 3.22 15.41
C PRO A 9 -12.80 3.92 14.90
N GLN A 10 -12.49 5.10 15.47
CA GLN A 10 -11.41 5.97 14.98
C GLN A 10 -9.97 5.46 15.19
N HIS A 11 -9.77 4.28 15.79
CA HIS A 11 -8.45 3.80 16.22
C HIS A 11 -7.88 2.60 15.43
N ARG A 12 -8.35 2.30 14.21
CA ARG A 12 -7.70 1.31 13.33
C ARG A 12 -7.73 1.70 11.84
N GLN A 13 -6.72 1.21 11.11
CA GLN A 13 -6.42 1.45 9.69
C GLN A 13 -7.67 1.62 8.81
N ARG A 14 -7.74 2.73 8.08
CA ARG A 14 -8.74 2.98 7.04
C ARG A 14 -8.16 2.58 5.70
N ILE A 15 -8.61 1.45 5.13
CA ILE A 15 -8.28 1.07 3.75
C ILE A 15 -9.38 1.65 2.86
N ILE A 16 -9.08 2.69 2.09
CA ILE A 16 -9.97 3.24 1.06
C ILE A 16 -9.39 2.85 -0.30
N LEU A 17 -10.05 1.93 -1.01
CA LEU A 17 -9.73 1.61 -2.40
C LEU A 17 -10.45 2.62 -3.30
N VAL A 18 -9.77 3.69 -3.70
CA VAL A 18 -10.32 4.69 -4.64
C VAL A 18 -10.23 4.14 -6.06
N GLY A 19 -11.36 3.71 -6.61
CA GLY A 19 -11.54 3.43 -8.03
C GLY A 19 -11.78 4.73 -8.82
N PHE A 20 -11.08 4.88 -9.96
CA PHE A 20 -11.18 6.04 -10.85
C PHE A 20 -12.60 6.28 -11.38
N LYS A 21 -12.95 7.56 -11.61
CA LYS A 21 -13.90 7.98 -12.66
C LYS A 21 -13.29 9.14 -13.48
N PRO A 22 -13.66 9.29 -14.77
CA PRO A 22 -14.99 9.72 -15.19
C PRO A 22 -15.97 8.55 -15.33
N GLY A 23 -17.26 8.87 -15.25
CA GLY A 23 -18.41 7.97 -15.35
C GLY A 23 -18.27 6.72 -16.23
N ARG A 24 -17.67 5.63 -15.74
CA ARG A 24 -17.99 4.31 -16.28
C ARG A 24 -19.31 3.85 -15.67
N ALA A 25 -20.31 3.60 -16.53
CA ALA A 25 -21.40 2.72 -16.16
C ALA A 25 -20.78 1.34 -15.92
N PHE A 26 -20.89 0.86 -14.69
CA PHE A 26 -20.65 -0.53 -14.38
C PHE A 26 -22.03 -1.17 -14.36
N GLU A 27 -22.39 -1.82 -15.45
CA GLU A 27 -23.52 -2.73 -15.45
C GLU A 27 -23.01 -4.04 -14.88
N PHE A 28 -23.61 -4.49 -13.77
CA PHE A 28 -23.46 -5.87 -13.37
C PHE A 28 -24.00 -6.72 -14.54
N PRO A 29 -23.27 -7.74 -15.02
CA PRO A 29 -23.86 -8.69 -15.95
C PRO A 29 -25.10 -9.28 -15.29
N GLU A 30 -26.13 -9.61 -16.08
CA GLU A 30 -27.26 -10.38 -15.55
C GLU A 30 -26.71 -11.68 -14.95
N PHE A 31 -26.84 -11.79 -13.63
CA PHE A 31 -26.52 -13.04 -12.96
C PHE A 31 -27.55 -14.08 -13.42
N PRO A 32 -27.12 -15.30 -13.79
CA PRO A 32 -28.08 -16.37 -14.06
C PRO A 32 -29.00 -16.54 -12.85
N ALA A 33 -30.30 -16.64 -13.10
CA ALA A 33 -31.33 -16.73 -12.05
C ALA A 33 -31.09 -17.91 -11.09
N GLU A 34 -30.38 -18.93 -11.59
CA GLU A 34 -29.83 -20.00 -10.77
C GLU A 34 -28.32 -19.83 -10.69
N GLY A 35 -27.81 -19.73 -9.45
CA GLY A 35 -26.37 -19.81 -9.20
C GLY A 35 -25.79 -21.13 -9.72
N PRO A 36 -24.46 -21.21 -9.94
CA PRO A 36 -23.83 -22.47 -10.31
C PRO A 36 -24.21 -23.54 -9.29
N LYS A 37 -24.71 -24.68 -9.78
CA LYS A 37 -25.12 -25.80 -8.91
C LYS A 37 -23.90 -26.19 -8.05
N LEU A 38 -24.06 -26.36 -6.74
CA LEU A 38 -22.95 -26.71 -5.85
C LEU A 38 -22.13 -27.92 -6.37
N ALA A 39 -22.80 -28.89 -6.98
CA ALA A 39 -22.18 -30.06 -7.62
C ALA A 39 -21.32 -29.76 -8.87
N SER A 40 -21.40 -28.55 -9.45
CA SER A 40 -20.54 -28.11 -10.55
C SER A 40 -19.32 -27.29 -10.10
N ILE A 41 -19.23 -26.97 -8.80
CA ILE A 41 -18.09 -26.26 -8.19
C ILE A 41 -17.29 -27.18 -7.28
N LEU A 42 -17.95 -28.18 -6.69
CA LEU A 42 -17.31 -29.21 -5.89
C LEU A 42 -16.82 -30.33 -6.78
N ASP A 43 -15.52 -30.65 -6.74
CA ASP A 43 -15.00 -31.90 -7.30
C ASP A 43 -15.66 -33.07 -6.56
N ALA A 44 -16.37 -33.93 -7.30
CA ALA A 44 -17.06 -35.11 -6.74
C ALA A 44 -16.11 -36.17 -6.15
N GLU A 45 -14.79 -35.96 -6.28
CA GLU A 45 -13.73 -36.83 -5.76
C GLU A 45 -12.85 -36.15 -4.71
N ALA A 46 -13.42 -35.32 -3.83
CA ALA A 46 -12.77 -35.04 -2.55
C ALA A 46 -12.81 -36.30 -1.66
N GLN A 47 -11.99 -37.31 -1.99
CA GLN A 47 -11.76 -38.45 -1.10
C GLN A 47 -10.86 -38.02 0.07
N PRO A 48 -11.12 -38.48 1.30
CA PRO A 48 -10.29 -38.17 2.44
C PRO A 48 -8.93 -38.83 2.28
N VAL A 49 -7.86 -38.06 2.36
CA VAL A 49 -6.49 -38.57 2.24
C VAL A 49 -6.18 -39.48 3.45
N ARG A 50 -6.14 -40.79 3.23
CA ARG A 50 -5.56 -41.76 4.17
C ARG A 50 -4.96 -42.95 3.43
N GLY A 51 -3.63 -43.09 3.51
CA GLY A 51 -2.89 -44.36 3.44
C GLY A 51 -2.74 -45.07 2.07
N GLU A 52 -1.50 -45.09 1.58
CA GLU A 52 -0.77 -46.24 0.98
C GLU A 52 -1.33 -47.11 -0.18
N ILE A 53 -0.46 -47.27 -1.20
CA ILE A 53 -0.19 -48.43 -2.10
C ILE A 53 -0.91 -48.54 -3.48
N PHE A 54 -0.05 -48.73 -4.50
CA PHE A 54 -0.16 -49.13 -5.92
C PHE A 54 -1.43 -49.86 -6.43
N VAL A 55 -1.78 -49.72 -7.74
CA VAL A 55 -1.73 -50.76 -8.82
C VAL A 55 -2.09 -50.15 -10.20
N GLU A 56 -1.41 -50.66 -11.24
CA GLU A 56 -1.51 -50.49 -12.70
C GLU A 56 -2.89 -50.56 -13.40
N ALA A 57 -2.90 -49.90 -14.58
CA ALA A 57 -3.53 -50.26 -15.86
C ALA A 57 -5.06 -50.46 -15.99
N ALA A 58 -5.70 -49.53 -16.69
CA ALA A 58 -6.81 -49.83 -17.61
C ALA A 58 -6.98 -48.74 -18.69
N GLN A 59 -6.37 -48.97 -19.85
CA GLN A 59 -6.80 -48.34 -21.10
C GLN A 59 -8.10 -48.98 -21.59
N LYS A 60 -9.20 -48.23 -21.61
CA LYS A 60 -10.34 -48.51 -22.49
C LYS A 60 -10.90 -47.22 -23.12
N LYS A 61 -10.93 -47.26 -24.45
CA LYS A 61 -11.43 -46.25 -25.39
C LYS A 61 -12.82 -45.72 -25.02
N ILE A 62 -12.93 -44.40 -24.85
CA ILE A 62 -14.18 -43.65 -25.04
C ILE A 62 -13.91 -42.64 -26.16
N PRO A 63 -14.57 -42.73 -27.33
CA PRO A 63 -14.52 -41.68 -28.32
C PRO A 63 -15.59 -40.64 -27.97
N LYS A 64 -15.23 -39.38 -27.75
CA LYS A 64 -16.17 -38.24 -27.87
C LYS A 64 -15.45 -36.90 -27.76
N LEU A 65 -15.52 -36.17 -28.88
CA LEU A 65 -15.62 -34.71 -28.99
C LEU A 65 -14.73 -33.92 -28.02
N ARG A 66 -13.49 -33.64 -28.45
CA ARG A 66 -12.63 -32.63 -27.84
C ARG A 66 -13.25 -31.25 -28.13
N GLN A 67 -14.27 -30.90 -27.36
CA GLN A 67 -14.77 -29.54 -27.31
C GLN A 67 -13.72 -28.76 -26.50
N GLU A 68 -12.75 -28.16 -27.21
CA GLU A 68 -11.73 -27.28 -26.64
C GLU A 68 -12.40 -26.01 -26.11
N ARG A 69 -13.11 -26.14 -24.99
CA ARG A 69 -13.35 -25.02 -24.09
C ARG A 69 -12.03 -24.86 -23.35
N HIS A 70 -11.11 -24.10 -23.94
CA HIS A 70 -10.01 -23.50 -23.21
C HIS A 70 -10.63 -22.69 -22.07
N LEU A 71 -10.81 -23.34 -20.92
CA LEU A 71 -11.08 -22.68 -19.65
C LEU A 71 -9.89 -21.74 -19.46
N LEU A 72 -10.12 -20.45 -19.69
CA LEU A 72 -9.11 -19.42 -19.56
C LEU A 72 -8.70 -19.35 -18.09
N TRP A 73 -7.67 -20.10 -17.72
CA TRP A 73 -7.05 -20.05 -16.40
C TRP A 73 -6.08 -18.87 -16.35
N MET A 74 -6.24 -17.96 -15.39
CA MET A 74 -5.27 -16.90 -15.13
C MET A 74 -4.07 -17.48 -14.36
N ALA A 75 -3.06 -17.98 -15.08
CA ALA A 75 -1.89 -18.63 -14.47
C ALA A 75 -0.93 -17.64 -13.79
N ASN A 76 -0.98 -16.37 -14.19
CA ASN A 76 -0.02 -15.36 -13.79
C ASN A 76 -0.72 -14.19 -13.07
N THR A 77 0.00 -13.61 -12.11
CA THR A 77 -0.42 -12.40 -11.40
C THR A 77 0.22 -11.17 -12.05
N TYR A 78 -0.60 -10.27 -12.59
CA TYR A 78 -0.15 -8.99 -13.15
C TYR A 78 -0.67 -7.86 -12.27
N THR A 79 0.23 -7.08 -11.67
CA THR A 79 -0.15 -5.98 -10.77
C THR A 79 0.66 -4.72 -11.06
N GLN A 80 0.04 -3.58 -10.77
CA GLN A 80 0.67 -2.27 -10.86
C GLN A 80 0.11 -1.39 -9.76
N ILE A 81 0.76 -1.41 -8.59
CA ILE A 81 0.28 -0.80 -7.35
C ILE A 81 1.27 0.30 -6.94
N TYR A 82 0.86 1.56 -7.07
CA TYR A 82 1.69 2.71 -6.71
C TYR A 82 1.10 3.44 -5.52
N ILE A 83 1.86 3.49 -4.43
CA ILE A 83 1.44 4.12 -3.18
C ILE A 83 2.44 5.20 -2.81
N GLN A 84 1.98 6.42 -2.65
CA GLN A 84 2.71 7.45 -1.95
C GLN A 84 2.49 7.27 -0.45
N VAL A 85 3.56 7.27 0.33
CA VAL A 85 3.54 7.22 1.79
C VAL A 85 4.10 8.53 2.32
N VAL A 86 3.47 9.08 3.36
CA VAL A 86 3.91 10.30 4.04
C VAL A 86 3.83 10.11 5.55
N PHE A 87 4.88 10.47 6.28
CA PHE A 87 4.86 10.50 7.74
C PHE A 87 5.85 11.54 8.30
N ALA A 88 5.56 12.00 9.51
CA ALA A 88 6.32 13.05 10.20
C ALA A 88 7.21 12.52 11.31
N VAL A 89 8.19 13.34 11.67
CA VAL A 89 9.04 13.20 12.86
C VAL A 89 8.20 13.43 14.11
N GLU A 90 8.45 12.66 15.16
CA GLU A 90 7.88 12.82 16.48
C GLU A 90 8.65 13.91 17.24
N GLY A 91 7.94 14.95 17.70
CA GLY A 91 8.54 16.04 18.48
C GLY A 91 9.34 17.05 17.66
N ARG A 92 9.33 18.31 18.08
CA ARG A 92 10.00 19.43 17.38
C ARG A 92 11.52 19.45 17.53
N GLN A 93 12.10 18.70 18.47
CA GLN A 93 13.54 18.72 18.75
C GLN A 93 14.35 17.69 17.96
N SER A 94 13.71 16.82 17.18
CA SER A 94 14.35 15.71 16.46
C SER A 94 14.41 15.91 14.94
N LEU A 95 14.51 17.17 14.50
CA LEU A 95 14.53 17.51 13.08
C LEU A 95 15.79 16.97 12.38
N ILE A 96 15.60 16.39 11.20
CA ILE A 96 16.69 15.84 10.39
C ILE A 96 17.38 16.97 9.62
N ALA A 97 18.66 17.16 9.90
CA ALA A 97 19.44 18.19 9.22
C ALA A 97 19.65 17.84 7.73
N PRO A 98 19.55 18.80 6.78
CA PRO A 98 19.60 18.53 5.34
C PRO A 98 20.85 17.79 4.86
N GLU A 99 21.98 17.93 5.55
CA GLU A 99 23.22 17.21 5.27
C GLU A 99 23.08 15.68 5.36
N HIS A 100 22.10 15.18 6.11
CA HIS A 100 21.87 13.74 6.30
C HIS A 100 20.88 13.15 5.29
N ASN A 101 20.26 13.97 4.44
CA ASN A 101 19.19 13.55 3.54
C ASN A 101 19.62 12.43 2.59
N ASP A 102 20.78 12.58 1.93
CA ASP A 102 21.26 11.59 0.95
C ASP A 102 21.54 10.24 1.61
N GLU A 103 22.19 10.24 2.78
CA GLU A 103 22.49 9.01 3.52
C GLU A 103 21.22 8.33 4.03
N LEU A 104 20.27 9.10 4.59
CA LEU A 104 18.98 8.58 5.04
C LEU A 104 18.18 7.98 3.88
N GLN A 105 18.12 8.68 2.74
CA GLN A 105 17.39 8.21 1.57
C GLN A 105 17.99 6.91 1.00
N LYS A 106 19.32 6.80 0.96
CA LYS A 106 20.02 5.56 0.59
C LYS A 106 19.71 4.42 1.55
N TYR A 107 19.75 4.68 2.86
CA TYR A 107 19.44 3.68 3.87
C TYR A 107 18.01 3.15 3.74
N ILE A 108 17.03 4.05 3.60
CA ILE A 108 15.61 3.68 3.38
C ILE A 108 15.41 2.94 2.06
N THR A 109 16.13 3.31 1.00
CA THR A 109 16.14 2.58 -0.26
C THR A 109 16.57 1.13 -0.06
N GLY A 110 17.57 0.90 0.80
CA GLY A 110 18.01 -0.44 1.20
C GLY A 110 16.90 -1.24 1.88
N ILE A 111 16.21 -0.65 2.85
CA ILE A 111 15.08 -1.30 3.56
C ILE A 111 13.99 -1.71 2.55
N VAL A 112 13.52 -0.78 1.72
CA VAL A 112 12.45 -1.02 0.75
C VAL A 112 12.84 -2.12 -0.24
N SER A 113 14.09 -2.11 -0.70
CA SER A 113 14.61 -3.10 -1.65
C SER A 113 14.77 -4.49 -1.01
N ALA A 114 15.21 -4.57 0.26
CA ALA A 114 15.32 -5.83 1.00
C ALA A 114 13.96 -6.51 1.19
N GLN A 115 12.89 -5.71 1.31
CA GLN A 115 11.50 -6.20 1.32
C GLN A 115 10.91 -6.45 -0.08
N LYS A 116 11.75 -6.40 -1.12
CA LYS A 116 11.41 -6.67 -2.52
C LYS A 116 10.41 -5.67 -3.12
N HIS A 117 10.17 -4.54 -2.46
CA HIS A 117 9.39 -3.44 -3.01
C HIS A 117 10.25 -2.57 -3.92
N LYS A 118 9.63 -1.84 -4.84
CA LYS A 118 10.34 -0.90 -5.71
C LYS A 118 10.18 0.51 -5.18
N LEU A 119 11.27 1.13 -4.69
CA LEU A 119 11.26 2.56 -4.42
C LEU A 119 11.35 3.34 -5.74
N ILE A 120 10.35 4.19 -6.01
CA ILE A 120 10.24 4.96 -7.26
C ILE A 120 10.74 6.40 -7.06
N ALA A 121 10.39 7.01 -5.94
CA ALA A 121 10.88 8.31 -5.53
C ALA A 121 10.90 8.39 -4.00
N ILE A 122 11.83 9.16 -3.46
CA ILE A 122 11.94 9.46 -2.04
C ILE A 122 12.43 10.89 -1.90
N ASN A 123 11.94 11.58 -0.89
CA ASN A 123 12.51 12.84 -0.44
C ASN A 123 12.11 13.09 1.02
N ASN A 124 12.94 13.83 1.74
CA ASN A 124 12.62 14.27 3.08
C ASN A 124 12.90 15.75 3.28
N LEU A 125 12.14 16.30 4.22
CA LEU A 125 12.34 17.58 4.85
C LEU A 125 12.80 17.31 6.30
N PRO A 126 13.16 18.35 7.06
CA PRO A 126 13.59 18.14 8.43
C PRO A 126 12.53 17.48 9.32
N ASP A 127 11.24 17.69 9.04
CA ASP A 127 10.11 17.28 9.86
C ASP A 127 9.26 16.13 9.28
N HIS A 128 9.45 15.74 8.02
CA HIS A 128 8.67 14.65 7.41
C HIS A 128 9.35 14.04 6.18
N LEU A 129 8.85 12.88 5.75
CA LEU A 129 9.38 12.12 4.62
C LEU A 129 8.25 11.64 3.69
N HIS A 130 8.50 11.74 2.39
CA HIS A 130 7.67 11.19 1.34
C HIS A 130 8.36 10.03 0.65
N LEU A 131 7.63 8.94 0.41
CA LEU A 131 8.03 7.86 -0.49
C LEU A 131 6.97 7.65 -1.56
N LEU A 132 7.38 7.24 -2.75
CA LEU A 132 6.51 6.62 -3.74
C LEU A 132 7.04 5.21 -4.00
N VAL A 133 6.22 4.21 -3.70
CA VAL A 133 6.60 2.80 -3.80
C VAL A 133 5.73 2.07 -4.82
N GLY A 134 6.37 1.23 -5.63
CA GLY A 134 5.73 0.12 -6.32
C GLY A 134 5.56 -1.02 -5.33
N LEU A 135 4.35 -1.16 -4.79
CA LEU A 135 4.04 -2.16 -3.78
C LEU A 135 3.83 -3.52 -4.44
N ARG A 136 4.30 -4.57 -3.77
CA ARG A 136 3.99 -5.95 -4.16
C ARG A 136 2.64 -6.34 -3.56
N PRO A 137 1.82 -7.15 -4.25
CA PRO A 137 0.50 -7.52 -3.76
C PRO A 137 0.53 -8.46 -2.54
N ASP A 138 1.67 -9.08 -2.24
CA ASP A 138 1.84 -10.08 -1.18
C ASP A 138 2.32 -9.49 0.17
N ALA A 139 2.37 -8.16 0.31
CA ALA A 139 2.81 -7.51 1.55
C ALA A 139 1.83 -6.44 2.03
N ALA A 140 1.68 -6.34 3.35
CA ALA A 140 0.89 -5.28 3.96
C ALA A 140 1.67 -3.96 3.95
N LEU A 141 1.05 -2.88 3.46
CA LEU A 141 1.66 -1.56 3.46
C LEU A 141 2.12 -1.13 4.85
N SER A 142 1.35 -1.44 5.89
CA SER A 142 1.69 -1.08 7.27
C SER A 142 2.95 -1.78 7.78
N GLU A 143 3.26 -2.99 7.31
CA GLU A 143 4.50 -3.68 7.69
C GLU A 143 5.69 -2.99 7.06
N LEU A 144 5.62 -2.66 5.77
CA LEU A 144 6.64 -1.87 5.09
C LEU A 144 6.89 -0.54 5.81
N VAL A 145 5.84 0.21 6.14
CA VAL A 145 5.98 1.50 6.82
C VAL A 145 6.54 1.34 8.24
N ARG A 146 6.10 0.33 9.00
CA ARG A 146 6.64 0.02 10.32
C ARG A 146 8.14 -0.24 10.24
N ASP A 147 8.57 -1.07 9.31
CA ASP A 147 9.96 -1.49 9.20
C ASP A 147 10.84 -0.34 8.70
N ILE A 148 10.36 0.49 7.76
CA ILE A 148 11.03 1.73 7.38
C ILE A 148 11.23 2.61 8.61
N LYS A 149 10.16 2.89 9.37
CA LYS A 149 10.21 3.77 10.53
C LYS A 149 11.16 3.24 11.61
N ALA A 150 11.01 1.97 12.00
CA ALA A 150 11.79 1.38 13.06
C ALA A 150 13.30 1.35 12.75
N ASN A 151 13.67 0.82 11.58
CA ASN A 151 15.08 0.68 11.20
C ASN A 151 15.72 2.04 10.94
N SER A 152 15.03 2.97 10.27
CA SER A 152 15.58 4.32 10.05
C SER A 152 15.69 5.12 11.34
N SER A 153 14.74 5.00 12.29
CA SER A 153 14.89 5.62 13.60
C SER A 153 16.09 5.06 14.36
N GLN A 154 16.30 3.74 14.34
CA GLN A 154 17.49 3.14 14.94
C GLN A 154 18.77 3.70 14.31
N PHE A 155 18.86 3.72 12.99
CA PHE A 155 20.01 4.22 12.25
C PHE A 155 20.34 5.69 12.58
N ILE A 156 19.33 6.57 12.59
CA ILE A 156 19.50 8.00 12.94
C ILE A 156 20.02 8.16 14.37
N ASN A 157 19.50 7.37 15.31
CA ASN A 157 19.92 7.39 16.71
C ASN A 157 21.36 6.88 16.90
N GLU A 158 21.72 5.79 16.24
CA GLU A 158 23.08 5.23 16.26
C GLU A 158 24.11 6.22 15.70
N LYS A 159 23.73 6.95 14.65
CA LYS A 159 24.54 8.01 14.04
C LYS A 159 24.59 9.31 14.85
N ARG A 160 23.71 9.46 15.85
CA ARG A 160 23.59 10.65 16.72
C ARG A 160 23.37 11.95 15.93
N TRP A 161 22.52 11.91 14.91
CA TRP A 161 22.23 13.08 14.07
C TRP A 161 21.34 14.13 14.74
N VAL A 162 20.65 13.78 15.82
CA VAL A 162 19.77 14.70 16.56
C VAL A 162 20.17 14.77 18.03
N LEU A 163 19.85 15.88 18.68
CA LEU A 163 19.99 16.02 20.13
C LEU A 163 18.86 15.24 20.80
N GLY A 164 19.20 14.15 21.48
CA GLY A 164 18.24 13.26 22.14
C GLY A 164 17.92 12.02 21.30
N ARG A 165 16.67 11.55 21.40
CA ARG A 165 16.21 10.33 20.73
C ARG A 165 15.26 10.69 19.60
N PHE A 166 15.62 10.28 18.39
CA PHE A 166 14.78 10.36 17.21
C PHE A 166 13.70 9.28 17.22
N SER A 167 12.47 9.67 16.86
CA SER A 167 11.40 8.76 16.46
C SER A 167 10.54 9.38 15.37
N TRP A 168 9.94 8.55 14.51
CA TRP A 168 8.84 8.95 13.66
C TRP A 168 7.52 8.89 14.43
N GLN A 169 6.55 9.72 14.05
CA GLN A 169 5.19 9.61 14.57
C GLN A 169 4.59 8.24 14.28
N GLU A 170 3.65 7.80 15.13
CA GLU A 170 2.95 6.53 14.97
C GLU A 170 2.20 6.44 13.62
N GLY A 171 1.41 7.46 13.30
CA GLY A 171 0.56 7.51 12.11
C GLY A 171 1.31 7.73 10.79
N PHE A 172 0.68 7.38 9.67
CA PHE A 172 1.15 7.70 8.32
C PHE A 172 -0.04 7.92 7.37
N GLY A 173 0.16 8.75 6.36
CA GLY A 173 -0.74 8.87 5.21
C GLY A 173 -0.30 7.97 4.06
N ALA A 174 -1.26 7.44 3.32
CA ALA A 174 -1.02 6.62 2.15
C ALA A 174 -2.01 6.94 1.03
N PHE A 175 -1.49 7.15 -0.17
CA PHE A 175 -2.28 7.63 -1.31
C PHE A 175 -1.94 6.86 -2.58
N SER A 176 -2.95 6.29 -3.24
CA SER A 176 -2.76 5.47 -4.44
C SER A 176 -2.74 6.29 -5.73
N TYR A 177 -1.92 5.89 -6.71
CA TYR A 177 -1.81 6.57 -8.00
C TYR A 177 -1.90 5.61 -9.19
N SER A 178 -2.46 6.08 -10.30
CA SER A 178 -2.35 5.40 -11.58
C SER A 178 -0.96 5.57 -12.21
N ARG A 179 -0.63 4.68 -13.15
CA ARG A 179 0.58 4.78 -13.99
C ARG A 179 0.73 6.12 -14.71
N SER A 180 -0.39 6.74 -15.11
CA SER A 180 -0.41 8.02 -15.82
C SER A 180 0.06 9.19 -14.94
N GLN A 181 -0.19 9.11 -13.63
CA GLN A 181 0.13 10.17 -12.67
C GLN A 181 1.57 10.10 -12.17
N LEU A 182 2.27 8.96 -12.33
CA LEU A 182 3.62 8.75 -11.78
C LEU A 182 4.59 9.89 -12.09
N GLY A 183 4.62 10.37 -13.34
CA GLY A 183 5.54 11.44 -13.71
C GLY A 183 5.33 12.72 -12.90
N ALA A 184 4.07 13.07 -12.64
CA ALA A 184 3.72 14.22 -11.82
C ALA A 184 4.09 14.02 -10.35
N VAL A 185 3.80 12.84 -9.78
CA VAL A 185 4.09 12.52 -8.37
C VAL A 185 5.59 12.44 -8.11
N ILE A 186 6.36 11.85 -9.03
CA ILE A 186 7.83 11.80 -8.94
C ILE A 186 8.40 13.23 -8.93
N ARG A 187 7.94 14.10 -9.84
CA ARG A 187 8.37 15.50 -9.86
C ARG A 187 7.98 16.23 -8.59
N TYR A 188 6.77 16.00 -8.09
CA TYR A 188 6.29 16.57 -6.82
C TYR A 188 7.22 16.20 -5.66
N ILE A 189 7.46 14.91 -5.44
CA ILE A 189 8.33 14.41 -4.37
C ILE A 189 9.76 14.97 -4.51
N LYS A 190 10.34 14.94 -5.71
CA LYS A 190 11.72 15.44 -5.93
C LYS A 190 11.89 16.94 -5.71
N ASN A 191 10.81 17.73 -5.75
CA ASN A 191 10.86 19.18 -5.59
C ASN A 191 10.36 19.66 -4.22
N GLN A 192 10.24 18.77 -3.23
CA GLN A 192 9.65 19.13 -1.94
C GLN A 192 10.36 20.27 -1.21
N GLN A 193 11.69 20.36 -1.27
CA GLN A 193 12.41 21.48 -0.67
C GLN A 193 11.95 22.84 -1.22
N LYS A 194 11.63 22.91 -2.53
CA LYS A 194 11.08 24.12 -3.15
C LYS A 194 9.62 24.37 -2.77
N HIS A 195 8.85 23.30 -2.61
CA HIS A 195 7.44 23.37 -2.20
C HIS A 195 7.29 23.96 -0.80
N HIS A 196 8.11 23.48 0.14
CA HIS A 196 8.11 23.94 1.53
C HIS A 196 8.74 25.30 1.77
N ALA A 197 9.29 25.94 0.73
CA ALA A 197 9.62 27.36 0.80
C ALA A 197 8.38 28.26 0.96
N ARG A 198 7.17 27.75 0.65
CA ARG A 198 5.92 28.52 0.65
C ARG A 198 4.73 27.81 1.30
N LYS A 199 4.88 26.56 1.71
CA LYS A 199 3.79 25.74 2.24
C LYS A 199 4.24 24.95 3.46
N SER A 200 3.45 24.96 4.54
CA SER A 200 3.73 24.14 5.72
C SER A 200 3.41 22.67 5.45
N PHE A 201 4.01 21.76 6.22
CA PHE A 201 3.66 20.35 6.16
C PHE A 201 2.19 20.09 6.54
N LEU A 202 1.64 20.83 7.50
CA LEU A 202 0.23 20.71 7.88
C LEU A 202 -0.70 21.05 6.70
N ASP A 203 -0.46 22.16 6.01
CA ASP A 203 -1.27 22.56 4.85
C ASP A 203 -1.12 21.57 3.70
N GLU A 204 0.06 21.00 3.54
CA GLU A 204 0.33 19.98 2.53
C GLU A 204 -0.41 18.68 2.84
N TYR A 205 -0.26 18.16 4.05
CA TYR A 205 -0.87 16.91 4.47
C TYR A 205 -2.40 17.01 4.43
N THR A 206 -2.97 18.11 4.90
CA THR A 206 -4.41 18.40 4.81
C THR A 206 -4.87 18.43 3.35
N ALA A 207 -4.14 19.13 2.47
CA ALA A 207 -4.47 19.16 1.04
C ALA A 207 -4.35 17.79 0.35
N LEU A 208 -3.44 16.91 0.81
CA LEU A 208 -3.38 15.54 0.33
C LEU A 208 -4.61 14.76 0.77
N LEU A 209 -5.00 14.84 2.05
CA LEU A 209 -6.20 14.18 2.55
C LEU A 209 -7.46 14.64 1.79
N ASP A 210 -7.62 15.94 1.59
CA ASP A 210 -8.73 16.52 0.83
C ASP A 210 -8.74 16.04 -0.62
N LYS A 211 -7.58 16.08 -1.29
CA LYS A 211 -7.43 15.65 -2.69
C LYS A 211 -7.79 14.19 -2.90
N PHE A 212 -7.54 13.35 -1.90
CA PHE A 212 -7.83 11.92 -1.94
C PHE A 212 -9.15 11.55 -1.27
N GLU A 213 -9.94 12.55 -0.85
CA GLU A 213 -11.25 12.37 -0.21
C GLU A 213 -11.16 11.44 1.02
N VAL A 214 -10.04 11.53 1.74
CA VAL A 214 -9.85 10.80 3.00
C VAL A 214 -10.55 11.58 4.09
N GLU A 215 -11.54 10.99 4.75
CA GLU A 215 -12.17 11.61 5.91
C GLU A 215 -11.19 11.67 7.09
N TYR A 216 -11.03 12.86 7.68
CA TYR A 216 -10.25 13.11 8.88
C TYR A 216 -10.95 14.10 9.79
N ASP A 217 -10.57 14.09 11.07
CA ASP A 217 -10.98 15.09 12.05
C ASP A 217 -9.78 15.99 12.34
N GLN A 218 -9.96 17.30 12.17
CA GLN A 218 -8.91 18.31 12.34
C GLN A 218 -8.22 18.24 13.70
N ARG A 219 -8.92 17.80 14.75
CA ARG A 219 -8.39 17.67 16.11
C ARG A 219 -7.32 16.58 16.25
N TYR A 220 -7.25 15.65 15.29
CA TYR A 220 -6.36 14.48 15.37
C TYR A 220 -5.36 14.39 14.21
N ILE A 221 -5.25 15.41 13.35
CA ILE A 221 -4.26 15.43 12.26
C ILE A 221 -2.84 15.45 12.82
N PHE A 222 -2.60 16.28 13.83
CA PHE A 222 -1.38 16.24 14.63
C PHE A 222 -1.75 16.30 16.11
N LYS A 223 -1.10 15.45 16.91
CA LYS A 223 -1.17 15.60 18.37
C LYS A 223 -0.47 16.90 18.74
N PRO A 224 -1.07 17.77 19.57
CA PRO A 224 -0.34 18.84 20.22
C PRO A 224 0.89 18.25 20.89
N ILE A 225 2.05 18.88 20.70
CA ILE A 225 3.22 18.54 21.48
C ILE A 225 2.96 19.19 22.83
N ASP A 226 2.61 18.40 23.83
CA ASP A 226 2.63 18.86 25.21
C ASP A 226 4.07 19.33 25.49
N GLY A 227 4.21 20.63 25.79
CA GLY A 227 5.48 21.31 26.01
C GLY A 227 6.11 20.97 27.35
#